data_AF-A0A1G6RXE6-F1
#
_entry.id   AF-A0A1G6RXE6-F1
#
_cell.length_a   1.000
_cell.length_b   1.000
_cell.length_c   1.000
_cell.angle_alpha   90.00
_cell.angle_beta   90.00
_cell.angle_gamma   90.00
#
_symmetry.space_group_name_H-M   'P 1'
#
loop_
_entity.id
_entity.type
_entity.pdbx_description
1 polymer ?
#
loop_
_entity_poly.entity_id
_entity_poly.type
_entity_poly.pdbx_seq_one_letter_code
_entity_poly.pdbx_strand_id
1 'polypeptide(L)'
;MNPFTAAAFAWQTAFVFTLRSAQLWAQPAEAQTRLTGYVLEKQRAFTSGAFAAGQAALSGAGAEAVMAAAIAPAHRRVRANMRKIIRG
;
A
#
# COMPACT_ATOMS: atom_id res chain seq x y z
N MET A 1 -1.60 -16.87 -2.70
CA MET A 1 -1.15 -15.78 -3.62
C MET A 1 -0.06 -16.29 -4.57
N ASN A 2 -0.14 -16.04 -5.88
CA ASN A 2 0.86 -16.50 -6.86
C ASN A 2 2.23 -15.81 -6.64
N PRO A 3 3.38 -16.54 -6.70
CA PRO A 3 4.72 -15.98 -6.51
C PRO A 3 5.07 -14.82 -7.45
N PHE A 4 4.61 -14.85 -8.70
CA PHE A 4 4.84 -13.75 -9.65
C PHE A 4 4.11 -12.47 -9.25
N THR A 5 2.89 -12.60 -8.71
CA THR A 5 2.12 -11.46 -8.18
C THR A 5 2.79 -10.87 -6.93
N ALA A 6 3.37 -11.72 -6.09
CA ALA A 6 4.16 -11.30 -4.93
C ALA A 6 5.41 -10.53 -5.35
N ALA A 7 6.18 -11.08 -6.30
CA ALA A 7 7.39 -10.45 -6.82
C ALA A 7 7.09 -9.09 -7.48
N ALA A 8 6.05 -9.01 -8.31
CA ALA A 8 5.63 -7.76 -8.93
C ALA A 8 5.20 -6.71 -7.89
N PHE A 9 4.50 -7.13 -6.83
CA PHE A 9 4.11 -6.23 -5.75
C PHE A 9 5.32 -5.75 -4.93
N ALA A 10 6.27 -6.64 -4.63
CA ALA A 10 7.51 -6.30 -3.94
C ALA A 10 8.33 -5.27 -4.75
N TRP A 11 8.47 -5.49 -6.06
CA TRP A 11 9.14 -4.54 -6.96
C TRP A 11 8.46 -3.17 -6.97
N GLN A 12 7.14 -3.12 -7.12
CA GLN A 12 6.38 -1.86 -7.11
C GLN A 12 6.53 -1.13 -5.76
N THR A 13 6.53 -1.87 -4.66
CA THR A 13 6.70 -1.31 -3.32
C THR A 13 8.10 -0.71 -3.16
N ALA A 14 9.14 -1.44 -3.56
CA ALA A 14 10.52 -0.95 -3.53
C ALA A 14 10.69 0.32 -4.37
N PHE A 15 10.16 0.34 -5.60
CA PHE A 15 10.25 1.51 -6.47
C PHE A 15 9.55 2.75 -5.92
N VAL A 16 8.29 2.59 -5.43
CA VAL A 16 7.54 3.68 -4.81
C VAL A 16 8.26 4.21 -3.58
N PHE A 17 8.83 3.33 -2.75
CA PHE A 17 9.59 3.72 -1.56
C PHE A 17 10.84 4.52 -1.90
N THR A 18 11.64 4.05 -2.86
CA THR A 18 12.86 4.73 -3.31
C THR A 18 12.55 6.13 -3.83
N LEU A 19 11.54 6.27 -4.70
CA LEU A 19 11.19 7.58 -5.26
C LEU A 19 10.61 8.54 -4.22
N ARG A 20 9.74 8.07 -3.33
CA ARG A 20 9.24 8.91 -2.23
C ARG A 20 10.35 9.35 -1.29
N SER A 21 11.34 8.49 -1.04
CA SER A 21 12.52 8.84 -0.24
C SER A 21 13.37 9.90 -0.95
N ALA A 22 13.65 9.73 -2.25
CA ALA A 22 14.36 10.73 -3.05
C ALA A 22 13.63 12.09 -3.08
N GLN A 23 12.29 12.07 -3.15
CA GLN A 23 11.48 13.29 -3.15
C GLN A 23 11.55 14.05 -1.82
N LEU A 24 11.66 13.33 -0.69
CA LEU A 24 11.85 13.95 0.63
C LEU A 24 13.23 14.62 0.73
N TRP A 25 14.26 14.01 0.15
CA TRP A 25 15.61 14.58 0.12
C TRP A 25 15.69 15.81 -0.77
N ALA A 26 15.03 15.79 -1.93
CA ALA A 26 15.02 16.91 -2.87
C ALA A 26 14.19 18.11 -2.39
N GLN A 27 13.20 17.90 -1.53
CA GLN A 27 12.26 18.94 -1.07
C GLN A 27 12.10 18.90 0.46
N PRO A 28 13.15 19.28 1.21
CA PRO A 28 13.17 19.18 2.67
C PRO A 28 12.11 20.06 3.34
N ALA A 29 11.77 21.22 2.75
CA ALA A 29 10.76 22.13 3.27
C ALA A 29 9.34 21.51 3.31
N GLU A 30 9.03 20.58 2.40
CA GLU A 30 7.74 19.88 2.35
C GLU A 30 7.78 18.51 3.05
N ALA A 31 8.95 18.08 3.52
CA ALA A 31 9.18 16.72 3.98
C ALA A 31 8.26 16.33 5.15
N GLN A 32 8.07 17.24 6.11
CA GLN A 32 7.24 16.98 7.28
C GLN A 32 5.75 16.81 6.91
N THR A 33 5.23 17.68 6.05
CA THR A 33 3.85 17.57 5.53
C THR A 33 3.65 16.26 4.76
N ARG A 34 4.63 15.87 3.93
CA ARG A 34 4.56 14.61 3.17
C ARG A 34 4.66 13.37 4.04
N LEU A 35 5.53 13.37 5.04
CA LEU A 35 5.64 12.28 6.01
C LEU A 35 4.32 12.09 6.78
N THR A 36 3.71 13.18 7.24
CA THR A 36 2.38 13.14 7.87
C THR A 36 1.33 12.57 6.91
N GLY A 37 1.34 13.01 5.64
CA GLY A 37 0.50 12.43 4.60
C GLY A 37 0.69 10.91 4.45
N TYR A 38 1.93 10.43 4.44
CA TYR A 38 2.23 9.00 4.34
C TYR A 38 1.76 8.19 5.55
N VAL A 39 1.84 8.76 6.76
CA VAL A 39 1.33 8.12 7.98
C VAL A 39 -0.19 7.94 7.87
N LEU A 40 -0.92 8.99 7.47
CA LEU A 40 -2.37 8.93 7.27
C LEU A 40 -2.74 7.92 6.16
N GLU A 41 -1.94 7.86 5.07
CA GLU A 41 -2.13 6.86 4.02
C GLU A 41 -1.98 5.42 4.54
N LYS A 42 -0.98 5.16 5.40
CA LYS A 42 -0.75 3.84 6.02
C LYS A 42 -1.88 3.48 6.97
N GLN A 43 -2.30 4.41 7.83
CA GLN A 43 -3.43 4.18 8.75
C GLN A 43 -4.72 3.85 7.98
N ARG A 44 -5.03 4.60 6.92
CA ARG A 44 -6.22 4.34 6.09
C ARG A 44 -6.16 3.00 5.35
N ALA A 45 -4.98 2.59 4.87
CA ALA A 45 -4.81 1.29 4.25
C ALA A 45 -4.99 0.15 5.27
N PHE A 46 -4.47 0.33 6.48
CA PHE A 46 -4.60 -0.63 7.56
C PHE A 46 -6.06 -0.77 8.02
N THR A 47 -6.77 0.33 8.29
CA THR A 47 -8.16 0.28 8.75
C THR A 47 -9.10 -0.33 7.70
N SER A 48 -8.93 0.03 6.43
CA SER A 48 -9.70 -0.60 5.34
C SER A 48 -9.38 -2.08 5.17
N GLY A 49 -8.12 -2.48 5.37
CA GLY A 49 -7.71 -3.89 5.37
C GLY A 49 -8.32 -4.67 6.53
N ALA A 50 -8.26 -4.11 7.73
CA ALA A 50 -8.85 -4.71 8.94
C ALA A 50 -10.36 -4.89 8.80
N PHE A 51 -11.08 -3.91 8.24
CA PHE A 51 -12.51 -4.03 8.01
C PHE A 51 -12.85 -5.08 6.95
N ALA A 52 -12.13 -5.11 5.82
CA ALA A 52 -12.33 -6.11 4.77
C ALA A 52 -12.00 -7.53 5.26
N ALA A 53 -10.93 -7.68 6.04
CA ALA A 53 -10.57 -8.95 6.67
C ALA A 53 -11.63 -9.40 7.68
N GLY A 54 -12.11 -8.47 8.52
CA GLY A 54 -13.18 -8.73 9.48
C GLY A 54 -14.46 -9.20 8.78
N GLN A 55 -14.88 -8.54 7.70
CA GLN A 55 -16.03 -8.97 6.90
C GLN A 55 -15.82 -10.37 6.30
N ALA A 56 -14.65 -10.64 5.72
CA ALA A 56 -14.33 -11.95 5.18
C ALA A 56 -14.38 -13.04 6.26
N ALA A 57 -13.81 -12.78 7.43
CA ALA A 57 -13.85 -13.70 8.56
C ALA A 57 -15.28 -13.96 9.06
N LEU A 58 -16.09 -12.91 9.20
CA LEU A 58 -17.50 -13.02 9.60
C LEU A 58 -18.35 -13.75 8.57
N SER A 59 -17.98 -13.71 7.28
CA SER A 59 -18.65 -14.49 6.22
C SER A 59 -18.25 -15.96 6.18
N GLY A 60 -17.39 -16.42 7.10
CA GLY A 60 -16.89 -17.80 7.14
C GLY A 60 -15.81 -18.10 6.10
N ALA A 61 -15.16 -17.08 5.54
CA ALA A 61 -14.10 -17.28 4.56
C ALA A 61 -12.86 -17.93 5.20
N GLY A 62 -12.17 -18.79 4.43
CA GLY A 62 -10.93 -19.41 4.87
C GLY A 62 -9.81 -18.38 5.12
N ALA A 63 -8.81 -18.78 5.90
CA ALA A 63 -7.70 -17.90 6.33
C ALA A 63 -6.97 -17.21 5.16
N GLU A 64 -6.78 -17.90 4.03
CA GLU A 64 -6.15 -17.29 2.85
C GLU A 64 -6.98 -16.14 2.28
N ALA A 65 -8.30 -16.28 2.23
CA ALA A 65 -9.22 -15.24 1.72
C ALA A 65 -9.29 -14.04 2.67
N VAL A 66 -9.26 -14.28 3.99
CA VAL A 66 -9.18 -13.22 5.01
C VAL A 66 -7.88 -12.42 4.86
N MET A 67 -6.75 -13.11 4.72
CA MET A 67 -5.45 -12.45 4.52
C MET A 67 -5.37 -11.70 3.19
N ALA A 68 -5.94 -12.26 2.12
CA ALA A 68 -6.03 -11.55 0.84
C ALA A 68 -6.87 -10.27 0.97
N ALA A 69 -7.98 -10.32 1.71
CA ALA A 69 -8.82 -9.15 2.00
C ALA A 69 -8.08 -8.09 2.84
N ALA A 70 -7.27 -8.52 3.81
CA ALA A 70 -6.44 -7.63 4.64
C ALA A 70 -5.42 -6.84 3.81
N ILE A 71 -4.77 -7.51 2.84
CA ILE A 71 -3.64 -6.95 2.08
C ILE A 71 -4.11 -6.20 0.81
N ALA A 72 -5.29 -6.52 0.28
CA ALA A 72 -5.80 -5.94 -0.95
C ALA A 72 -5.79 -4.38 -1.00
N PRO A 73 -6.15 -3.64 0.07
CA PRO A 73 -6.09 -2.18 0.06
C PRO A 73 -4.67 -1.63 -0.11
N ALA A 74 -3.67 -2.26 0.49
CA ALA A 74 -2.27 -1.90 0.32
C ALA A 74 -1.81 -2.13 -1.13
N HIS A 75 -2.16 -3.28 -1.72
CA HIS A 75 -1.88 -3.57 -3.13
C HIS A 75 -2.46 -2.53 -4.08
N ARG A 76 -3.73 -2.14 -3.88
CA ARG A 76 -4.40 -1.14 -4.73
C ARG A 76 -3.70 0.22 -4.65
N ARG A 77 -3.26 0.62 -3.45
CA ARG A 77 -2.56 1.90 -3.25
C ARG A 77 -1.17 1.91 -3.85
N VAL A 78 -0.37 0.86 -3.67
CA VAL A 78 0.96 0.76 -4.30
C VAL A 78 0.83 0.85 -5.83
N ARG A 79 -0.12 0.12 -6.42
CA ARG A 79 -0.40 0.24 -7.87
C ARG A 79 -0.86 1.63 -8.29
N ALA A 80 -1.69 2.30 -7.49
CA ALA A 80 -2.12 3.67 -7.78
C ALA A 80 -0.95 4.65 -7.71
N ASN A 81 -0.08 4.54 -6.69
CA ASN A 81 1.11 5.37 -6.53
C ASN A 81 2.11 5.14 -7.67
N MET A 82 2.35 3.87 -8.04
CA MET A 82 3.17 3.51 -9.20
C MET A 82 2.65 4.18 -10.47
N ARG A 83 1.32 4.14 -10.72
CA ARG A 83 0.71 4.82 -11.87
C ARG A 83 0.86 6.33 -11.82
N LYS A 84 0.70 6.97 -10.66
CA LYS A 84 0.89 8.42 -10.51
C LYS A 84 2.33 8.82 -10.82
N ILE A 85 3.29 8.07 -10.30
CA ILE A 85 4.72 8.28 -10.54
C ILE A 85 5.06 8.11 -12.02
N ILE A 86 4.56 7.06 -12.68
CA ILE A 86 4.83 6.80 -14.11
C ILE A 86 4.16 7.85 -15.00
N ARG A 87 2.97 8.32 -14.63
CA ARG A 87 2.20 9.24 -15.47
C ARG A 87 2.59 10.70 -15.34
N GLY A 88 3.35 11.08 -14.30
CA GLY A 88 3.88 12.45 -14.11
C GLY A 88 2.79 13.50 -14.11
#